data_AF-A0A0S8HNE3-F1
#
_entry.id   AF-A0A0S8HNE3-F1
#
_cell.length_a   1.000
_cell.length_b   1.000
_cell.length_c   1.000
_cell.angle_alpha   90.00
_cell.angle_beta   90.00
_cell.angle_gamma   90.00
#
_symmetry.space_group_name_H-M   'P 1'
#
loop_
_entity.id
_entity.type
_entity.pdbx_description
1 polymer ?
#
loop_
_entity_poly.entity_id
_entity_poly.type
_entity_poly.pdbx_seq_one_letter_code
_entity_poly.pdbx_strand_id
1 'polypeptide(L)' 'MLLGVGLDNDDGHIRATRGENFQIIGGSHGTHQQMTEKCIKFNEKLKDRDKQLEDLHRAELLDLAAECEMNLVEPQKPED' A
#
# COMPACT_ATOMS: atom_id res chain seq x y z
N MET A 1 8.33 0.25 4.69
CA MET A 1 6.90 0.44 5.03
C MET A 1 6.20 1.12 3.86
N LEU A 2 5.00 0.65 3.49
CA LEU A 2 4.13 1.23 2.45
C LEU A 2 3.15 2.24 3.06
N LEU A 3 2.84 3.30 2.32
CA LEU A 3 1.83 4.29 2.71
C LEU A 3 0.78 4.41 1.60
N GLY A 4 -0.47 4.08 1.91
CA GLY A 4 -1.63 4.29 1.06
C GLY A 4 -2.36 5.57 1.46
N VAL A 5 -2.67 6.42 0.48
CA VAL A 5 -3.40 7.69 0.71
C VAL A 5 -4.60 7.73 -0.22
N GLY A 6 -5.79 7.84 0.34
CA GLY A 6 -7.04 8.05 -0.40
C GLY A 6 -7.47 9.52 -0.33
N LEU A 7 -7.75 10.12 -1.49
CA LEU A 7 -8.08 11.54 -1.62
C LEU A 7 -9.52 11.80 -2.13
N ASP A 8 -10.34 10.77 -2.23
CA ASP A 8 -11.72 10.79 -2.76
C ASP A 8 -12.79 10.80 -1.65
N ASN A 9 -12.45 11.36 -0.48
CA ASN A 9 -13.34 11.34 0.66
C ASN A 9 -14.26 12.57 0.74
N ASP A 10 -15.53 12.39 0.40
CA ASP A 10 -16.55 13.45 0.46
C ASP A 10 -17.54 13.30 1.65
N ASP A 11 -17.46 12.20 2.42
CA ASP A 11 -18.42 11.89 3.49
C ASP A 11 -18.02 12.43 4.88
N GLY A 12 -16.85 13.07 4.97
CA GLY A 12 -16.35 13.67 6.22
C GLY A 12 -15.80 12.67 7.24
N HIS A 13 -15.75 11.37 6.94
CA HIS A 13 -15.18 10.38 7.85
C HIS A 13 -13.68 10.22 7.66
N ILE A 14 -12.92 10.31 8.75
CA ILE A 14 -11.50 9.96 8.76
C ILE A 14 -11.38 8.44 8.85
N ARG A 15 -10.69 7.84 7.88
CA ARG A 15 -10.39 6.42 7.85
C ARG A 15 -8.89 6.21 7.99
N ALA A 16 -8.49 5.34 8.89
CA ALA A 16 -7.09 5.00 9.09
C ALA A 16 -6.95 3.52 9.46
N THR A 17 -6.08 2.82 8.74
CA THR A 17 -5.78 1.40 8.97
C THR A 17 -4.26 1.24 9.04
N ARG A 18 -3.78 0.49 10.03
CA ARG A 18 -2.36 0.17 10.19
C ARG A 18 -2.17 -1.34 10.17
N GLY A 19 -1.32 -1.79 9.25
CA GLY A 19 -0.84 -3.15 9.18
C GLY A 19 0.61 -3.29 9.67
N GLU A 20 1.17 -4.47 9.46
CA GLU A 20 2.54 -4.81 9.85
C GLU A 20 3.59 -3.97 9.11
N ASN A 21 3.45 -3.86 7.78
CA ASN A 21 4.38 -3.17 6.89
C ASN A 21 3.70 -2.07 6.04
N PHE A 22 2.45 -1.71 6.34
CA PHE A 22 1.71 -0.68 5.64
C PHE A 22 0.85 0.20 6.56
N GLN A 23 0.56 1.42 6.12
CA GLN A 23 -0.44 2.30 6.71
C GLN A 23 -1.31 2.88 5.61
N ILE A 24 -2.62 2.96 5.84
CA ILE A 24 -3.59 3.55 4.91
C ILE A 24 -4.32 4.68 5.62
N ILE A 25 -4.39 5.83 4.97
CA ILE A 25 -5.06 7.03 5.51
C ILE A 25 -5.99 7.61 4.45
N GLY A 26 -7.22 7.92 4.85
CA GLY A 26 -8.21 8.58 3.99
C GLY A 26 -8.88 7.64 3.00
N GLY A 27 -9.51 8.25 2.00
CA GLY A 27 -10.35 7.62 0.99
C GLY A 27 -11.82 7.50 1.38
N SER A 28 -12.67 7.39 0.37
CA SER A 28 -14.07 6.96 0.54
C SER A 28 -14.13 5.57 1.18
N HIS A 29 -15.30 5.14 1.68
CA HIS A 29 -15.43 3.80 2.26
C HIS A 29 -14.96 2.70 1.30
N GLY A 30 -15.39 2.76 0.04
CA GLY A 30 -15.01 1.79 -0.99
C GLY A 30 -13.53 1.85 -1.34
N THR A 31 -12.96 3.04 -1.52
CA THR A 31 -11.54 3.20 -1.85
C THR A 31 -10.65 2.76 -0.69
N HIS A 32 -11.00 3.12 0.55
CA HIS A 32 -10.26 2.67 1.73
C HIS A 32 -10.26 1.15 1.87
N GLN A 33 -11.42 0.52 1.65
CA GLN A 33 -11.54 -0.94 1.68
C GLN A 33 -10.68 -1.59 0.58
N GLN A 34 -10.76 -1.12 -0.66
CA GLN A 34 -9.96 -1.63 -1.77
C GLN A 34 -8.45 -1.48 -1.52
N MET A 35 -7.99 -0.34 -1.00
CA MET A 35 -6.59 -0.17 -0.61
C MET A 35 -6.17 -1.19 0.46
N THR A 36 -7.03 -1.43 1.43
CA THR A 36 -6.77 -2.38 2.52
C THR A 36 -6.66 -3.81 1.99
N GLU A 37 -7.59 -4.23 1.15
CA GLU A 37 -7.57 -5.55 0.50
C GLU A 37 -6.30 -5.76 -0.33
N LYS A 38 -5.88 -4.74 -1.11
CA LYS A 38 -4.64 -4.80 -1.89
C LYS A 38 -3.40 -4.94 -1.02
N CYS A 39 -3.33 -4.21 0.10
CA CYS A 39 -2.22 -4.33 1.05
C CYS A 39 -2.18 -5.70 1.74
N ILE A 40 -3.33 -6.28 2.07
CA ILE A 40 -3.42 -7.64 2.62
C ILE A 40 -2.92 -8.67 1.59
N LYS A 41 -3.42 -8.60 0.35
CA LYS A 41 -2.99 -9.49 -0.75
C LYS A 41 -1.49 -9.39 -1.04
N PHE A 42 -0.93 -8.18 -0.97
CA PHE A 42 0.50 -7.96 -1.11
C PHE A 42 1.30 -8.68 -0.02
N ASN A 43 0.82 -8.63 1.24
CA ASN A 43 1.46 -9.32 2.36
C ASN A 43 1.32 -10.85 2.28
N GLU A 44 0.21 -11.36 1.77
CA GLU A 44 0.06 -12.79 1.50
C GLU A 44 1.09 -13.27 0.48
N LYS A 45 1.25 -12.54 -0.64
CA LYS A 45 2.29 -12.86 -1.64
C LYS A 45 3.71 -12.78 -1.11
N LEU A 46 4.00 -11.84 -0.20
CA LEU A 46 5.28 -11.77 0.50
C LEU A 46 5.53 -13.02 1.34
N LYS A 47 4.53 -13.44 2.12
CA LYS A 47 4.60 -14.65 2.95
C LYS A 47 4.74 -15.92 2.11
N ASP A 48 4.03 -16.00 0.98
CA ASP A 48 4.15 -17.13 0.03
C ASP A 48 5.57 -17.25 -0.56
N ARG A 49 6.30 -16.13 -0.64
CA ARG A 49 7.69 -16.06 -1.11
C ARG A 49 8.72 -16.17 0.01
N ASP A 50 8.29 -16.32 1.27
CA ASP A 50 9.11 -16.29 2.49
C ASP A 50 10.03 -15.05 2.57
N LYS A 51 9.48 -13.88 2.19
CA LYS A 51 10.20 -12.61 2.18
C LYS A 51 9.50 -11.56 3.02
N GLN A 52 10.27 -10.65 3.59
CA GLN A 52 9.78 -9.40 4.16
C GLN A 52 9.81 -8.29 3.11
N LEU A 53 9.04 -7.22 3.34
CA LEU A 53 9.06 -6.03 2.47
C LEU A 53 10.47 -5.43 2.33
N GLU A 54 11.28 -5.53 3.38
CA GLU A 54 12.65 -5.01 3.45
C GLU A 54 13.64 -5.84 2.63
N ASP A 55 13.31 -7.10 2.34
CA ASP A 55 14.14 -8.00 1.52
C ASP A 55 13.92 -7.79 0.02
N LEU A 56 12.86 -7.08 -0.38
CA LEU A 56 12.52 -6.86 -1.78
C LEU A 56 13.43 -5.83 -2.43
N HIS A 57 14.00 -6.20 -3.58
CA HIS A 57 14.60 -5.22 -4.47
C HIS A 57 13.52 -4.40 -5.17
N ARG A 58 13.87 -3.18 -5.61
CA ARG A 58 12.93 -2.23 -6.24
C ARG A 58 12.10 -2.85 -7.37
N ALA A 59 12.74 -3.60 -8.25
CA ALA A 59 12.06 -4.27 -9.36
C ALA A 59 11.01 -5.29 -8.86
N GLU A 60 11.38 -6.11 -7.88
CA GLU A 60 10.49 -7.12 -7.30
C GLU A 60 9.31 -6.49 -6.55
N LEU A 61 9.56 -5.35 -5.88
CA LEU A 61 8.50 -4.58 -5.23
C LEU A 61 7.50 -4.04 -6.25
N LEU A 62 7.97 -3.48 -7.37
CA LEU A 62 7.12 -2.99 -8.45
C LEU A 62 6.32 -4.11 -9.12
N ASP A 63 6.95 -5.27 -9.36
CA ASP A 63 6.30 -6.44 -9.93
C ASP A 63 5.19 -6.96 -9.01
N LEU A 64 5.48 -7.14 -7.72
CA LEU A 64 4.50 -7.57 -6.72
C LEU A 64 3.33 -6.59 -6.58
N ALA A 65 3.64 -5.29 -6.59
CA ALA A 65 2.62 -4.26 -6.51
C ALA A 65 1.74 -4.23 -7.78
N ALA A 66 2.32 -4.44 -8.95
CA ALA A 66 1.57 -4.58 -10.20
C ALA A 66 0.64 -5.80 -10.17
N GLU A 67 1.10 -6.94 -9.63
CA GLU A 67 0.26 -8.14 -9.41
C GLU A 67 -0.91 -7.89 -8.44
N CYS A 68 -0.77 -6.90 -7.55
CA CYS A 68 -1.80 -6.45 -6.62
C CYS A 68 -2.58 -5.22 -7.09
N GLU A 69 -2.36 -4.77 -8.34
CA GLU A 69 -3.02 -3.59 -8.92
C GLU A 69 -2.83 -2.33 -8.05
N MET A 70 -1.68 -2.20 -7.40
CA MET A 70 -1.34 -1.06 -6.56
C MET A 70 -0.74 0.06 -7.41
N ASN A 71 -1.26 1.28 -7.24
CA ASN A 71 -0.68 2.48 -7.83
C ASN A 71 0.45 2.97 -6.93
N LEU A 72 1.67 2.51 -7.19
CA LEU A 72 2.85 2.96 -6.46
C LEU A 72 3.34 4.30 -7.00
N VAL A 73 3.57 5.23 -6.09
CA VAL A 73 4.29 6.48 -6.34
C VAL A 73 5.54 6.44 -5.47
N GLU A 74 6.71 6.52 -6.08
CA GLU A 74 7.94 6.67 -5.32
C GLU A 74 8.07 8.12 -4.86
N PRO A 75 8.27 8.36 -3.55
CA PRO A 75 8.58 9.71 -3.10
C PRO A 75 9.92 10.11 -3.71
N GLN A 76 9.95 11.24 -4.43
CA GLN A 76 11.21 11.85 -4.83
C GLN A 76 11.95 12.25 -3.56
N LYS A 77 13.20 11.80 -3.41
CA LYS A 77 14.04 12.31 -2.32
C LYS A 77 14.16 13.82 -2.50
N PRO A 78 13.94 14.63 -1.44
CA PRO A 78 14.27 16.05 -1.53
C PRO A 78 15.76 16.16 -1.91
N GLU A 79 16.04 16.91 -2.98
CA GLU A 79 17.40 17.33 -3.29
C GLU A 79 17.87 18.23 -2.14
N ASP A 80 19.04 17.93 -1.58
CA ASP A 80 19.63 18.63 -0.43
C ASP A 80 19.92 20.12 -0.71
#